data_AF-A0A950FD02-F1
#
_entry.id   AF-A0A950FD02-F1
#
_cell.length_a   1.000
_cell.length_b   1.000
_cell.length_c   1.000
_cell.angle_alpha   90.00
_cell.angle_beta   90.00
_cell.angle_gamma   90.00
#
_symmetry.space_group_name_H-M   'P 1'
#
loop_
_entity.id
_entity.type
_entity.pdbx_description
1 polymer ?
#
loop_
_entity_poly.entity_id
_entity_poly.type
_entity_poly.pdbx_seq_one_letter_code
_entity_poly.pdbx_strand_id
1 'polypeptide(L)'
;MAESNPGAGLSDITSSIVSALRDIAARSIDANVSFAKQALDYQAQTTSWAKDTPLGAMFQSQYALGEGLIELFANAARAIWRIENARSES
;
A
#
# COMPACT_ATOMS: atom_id res chain seq x y z
N MET A 1 -2.39 -20.78 -43.90
CA MET A 1 -1.72 -21.32 -42.71
C MET A 1 -1.23 -20.12 -41.91
N ALA A 2 -1.82 -19.84 -40.75
CA ALA A 2 -1.41 -18.71 -39.93
C ALA A 2 -0.09 -19.08 -39.24
N GLU A 3 0.99 -18.35 -39.53
CA GLU A 3 2.22 -18.40 -38.75
C GLU A 3 1.90 -18.04 -37.30
N SER A 4 1.95 -19.03 -36.42
CA SER A 4 1.97 -18.81 -34.98
C SER A 4 3.28 -18.08 -34.64
N ASN A 5 3.22 -16.76 -34.47
CA ASN A 5 4.35 -15.93 -34.07
C ASN A 5 4.79 -16.32 -32.65
N PRO A 6 5.93 -17.00 -32.46
CA PRO A 6 6.39 -17.46 -31.14
C PRO A 6 6.64 -16.30 -30.17
N GLY A 7 6.83 -15.07 -30.67
CA GLY A 7 6.97 -13.87 -29.85
C GLY A 7 5.68 -13.45 -29.14
N ALA A 8 4.50 -13.77 -29.69
CA ALA A 8 3.21 -13.41 -29.09
C ALA A 8 2.95 -14.22 -27.80
N GLY A 9 3.16 -15.54 -27.83
CA GLY A 9 2.94 -16.40 -26.67
C GLY A 9 3.90 -16.12 -25.49
N LEU A 10 5.15 -15.73 -25.77
CA LEU A 10 6.11 -15.35 -24.73
C LEU A 10 5.78 -13.98 -24.09
N SER A 11 5.29 -13.03 -24.90
CA SER A 11 4.82 -11.73 -24.41
C SER A 11 3.61 -11.88 -23.50
N ASP A 12 2.64 -12.72 -23.87
CA ASP A 12 1.44 -12.97 -23.08
C ASP A 12 1.77 -13.58 -21.71
N ILE A 13 2.66 -14.58 -21.68
CA ILE A 13 3.13 -15.19 -20.42
C ILE A 13 3.83 -14.14 -19.54
N THR A 14 4.70 -13.33 -20.13
CA THR A 14 5.44 -12.29 -19.39
C THR A 14 4.48 -11.25 -18.81
N SER A 15 3.47 -10.83 -19.57
CA SER A 15 2.46 -9.87 -19.12
C SER A 15 1.62 -10.41 -17.94
N SER A 16 1.23 -11.69 -18.00
CA SER A 16 0.47 -12.37 -16.95
C SER A 16 1.26 -12.45 -15.64
N ILE A 17 2.56 -12.79 -15.72
CA ILE A 17 3.44 -12.83 -14.54
C ILE A 17 3.59 -11.43 -13.92
N VAL A 18 3.80 -10.39 -14.75
CA VAL A 18 3.92 -9.01 -14.26
C VAL A 18 2.62 -8.55 -13.59
N SER A 19 1.46 -8.92 -14.14
CA SER A 19 0.16 -8.63 -13.53
C SER A 19 0.00 -9.32 -12.17
N ALA A 20 0.34 -10.61 -12.08
CA ALA A 20 0.26 -11.36 -10.83
C ALA A 20 1.18 -10.77 -9.73
N LEU A 21 2.39 -10.35 -10.10
CA LEU A 21 3.33 -9.70 -9.18
C LEU A 21 2.78 -8.34 -8.70
N ARG A 22 2.17 -7.57 -9.59
CA ARG A 22 1.52 -6.29 -9.24
C ARG A 22 0.37 -6.48 -8.27
N ASP A 23 -0.46 -7.51 -8.46
CA ASP A 23 -1.57 -7.84 -7.56
C ASP A 23 -1.09 -8.27 -6.18
N ILE A 24 -0.03 -9.09 -6.12
CA ILE A 24 0.60 -9.49 -4.85
C ILE A 24 1.15 -8.26 -4.13
N ALA A 25 1.85 -7.38 -4.86
CA ALA A 25 2.37 -6.13 -4.31
C ALA A 25 1.24 -5.25 -3.76
N ALA A 26 0.13 -5.10 -4.50
CA ALA A 26 -1.03 -4.34 -4.05
C ALA A 26 -1.60 -4.89 -2.74
N ARG A 27 -1.82 -6.20 -2.65
CA ARG A 27 -2.31 -6.86 -1.43
C ARG A 27 -1.36 -6.70 -0.26
N SER A 28 -0.04 -6.79 -0.50
CA SER A 28 0.97 -6.61 0.54
C SER A 28 1.00 -5.18 1.06
N ILE A 29 0.90 -4.18 0.16
CA ILE A 29 0.81 -2.77 0.55
C ILE A 29 -0.44 -2.54 1.40
N ASP A 30 -1.60 -3.03 0.98
CA ASP A 30 -2.87 -2.86 1.70
C ASP A 30 -2.83 -3.52 3.09
N ALA A 31 -2.28 -4.73 3.19
CA ALA A 31 -2.11 -5.43 4.47
C ALA A 31 -1.18 -4.67 5.42
N ASN A 32 -0.05 -4.18 4.93
CA ASN A 32 0.91 -3.42 5.73
C ASN A 32 0.32 -2.08 6.20
N VAL A 33 -0.43 -1.39 5.33
CA VAL A 33 -1.15 -0.15 5.71
C VAL A 33 -2.16 -0.43 6.80
N SER A 34 -2.97 -1.48 6.66
CA SER A 34 -3.96 -1.86 7.67
C SER A 34 -3.30 -2.19 9.01
N PHE A 35 -2.21 -2.94 9.00
CA PHE A 35 -1.48 -3.29 10.21
C PHE A 35 -0.86 -2.06 10.87
N ALA A 36 -0.23 -1.19 10.10
CA ALA A 36 0.40 0.02 10.62
C ALA A 36 -0.63 1.01 11.21
N LYS A 37 -1.80 1.16 10.57
CA LYS A 37 -2.90 1.96 11.13
C LYS A 37 -3.44 1.36 12.44
N GLN A 38 -3.65 0.04 12.51
CA GLN A 38 -4.04 -0.62 13.76
C GLN A 38 -3.02 -0.43 14.89
N ALA A 39 -1.72 -0.47 14.57
CA ALA A 39 -0.68 -0.22 15.56
C ALA A 39 -0.72 1.22 16.10
N LEU A 40 -0.97 2.21 15.24
CA LEU A 40 -1.18 3.59 15.64
C LEU A 40 -2.44 3.75 16.50
N ASP A 41 -3.56 3.12 16.11
CA ASP A 41 -4.80 3.14 16.89
C ASP A 41 -4.60 2.55 18.29
N TYR A 42 -3.87 1.44 18.38
CA TYR A 42 -3.53 0.82 19.66
C TYR A 42 -2.64 1.74 20.52
N GLN A 43 -1.65 2.40 19.92
CA GLN A 43 -0.85 3.41 20.61
C GLN A 43 -1.73 4.58 21.10
N ALA A 44 -2.66 5.06 20.29
CA ALA A 44 -3.57 6.15 20.66
C ALA A 44 -4.51 5.75 21.81
N GLN A 45 -4.99 4.51 21.82
CA GLN A 45 -5.81 3.97 22.90
C GLN A 45 -5.02 3.86 24.20
N THR A 46 -3.79 3.32 24.15
CA THR A 46 -2.94 3.14 25.34
C THR A 46 -2.39 4.46 25.89
N THR A 47 -2.28 5.50 25.06
CA THR A 47 -1.89 6.87 25.48
C THR A 47 -3.08 7.77 25.80
N SER A 48 -4.31 7.24 25.79
CA SER A 48 -5.52 8.05 26.00
C SER A 48 -5.60 8.73 27.36
N TRP A 49 -4.93 8.20 28.39
CA TRP A 49 -4.81 8.82 29.71
C TRP A 49 -4.08 10.18 29.67
N ALA A 50 -3.24 10.40 28.66
CA ALA A 50 -2.44 11.62 28.54
C ALA A 50 -3.19 12.75 27.82
N LYS A 51 -4.42 12.53 27.33
CA LYS A 51 -5.19 13.49 26.53
C LYS A 51 -5.40 14.84 27.22
N ASP A 52 -5.62 14.84 28.53
CA ASP A 52 -5.85 16.04 29.33
C ASP A 52 -4.55 16.68 29.87
N THR A 53 -3.39 16.17 29.43
CA THR A 53 -2.07 16.67 29.82
C THR A 53 -1.40 17.38 28.63
N PRO A 54 -0.36 18.19 28.86
CA PRO A 54 0.46 18.75 27.77
C PRO A 54 1.05 17.68 26.82
N LEU A 55 1.19 16.44 27.29
CA LEU A 55 1.65 15.31 26.46
C LEU A 55 0.60 14.84 25.45
N GLY A 56 -0.69 15.13 25.67
CA GLY A 56 -1.77 14.76 24.76
C GLY A 56 -1.59 15.37 23.37
N ALA A 57 -1.21 16.64 23.30
CA ALA A 57 -0.90 17.32 22.04
C ALA A 57 0.31 16.70 21.32
N MET A 58 1.31 16.26 22.07
CA MET A 58 2.48 15.57 21.53
C MET A 58 2.10 14.21 20.93
N PHE A 59 1.33 13.38 21.63
CA PHE A 59 0.87 12.09 21.13
C PHE A 59 -0.07 12.22 19.93
N GLN A 60 -0.95 13.22 19.90
CA GLN A 60 -1.77 13.51 18.73
C GLN A 60 -0.92 13.89 17.51
N SER A 61 0.11 14.71 17.72
CA SER A 61 1.04 15.08 16.65
C SER A 61 1.82 13.87 16.14
N GLN A 62 2.29 12.99 17.03
CA GLN A 62 2.96 11.74 16.66
C GLN A 62 2.04 10.81 15.87
N TYR A 63 0.78 10.70 16.28
CA TYR A 63 -0.23 9.91 15.57
C TYR A 63 -0.46 10.46 14.15
N ALA A 64 -0.71 11.77 14.02
CA ALA A 64 -0.95 12.41 12.72
C ALA A 64 0.26 12.30 11.77
N LEU A 65 1.48 12.46 12.30
CA LEU A 65 2.70 12.23 11.54
C LEU A 65 2.83 10.77 11.09
N GLY A 66 2.56 9.82 11.98
CA GLY A 66 2.57 8.39 11.68
C GLY A 66 1.59 8.03 10.56
N GLU A 67 0.36 8.52 10.66
CA GLU A 67 -0.68 8.28 9.65
C GLU A 67 -0.29 8.86 8.29
N GLY A 68 0.19 10.10 8.25
CA GLY A 68 0.64 10.74 7.01
C GLY A 68 1.82 10.02 6.35
N LEU A 69 2.76 9.50 7.14
CA LEU A 69 3.87 8.70 6.61
C LEU A 69 3.40 7.37 6.02
N ILE A 70 2.48 6.67 6.68
CA ILE A 70 1.91 5.41 6.17
C ILE A 70 1.27 5.66 4.80
N GLU A 71 0.47 6.72 4.67
CA GLU A 71 -0.20 7.05 3.41
C GLU A 71 0.79 7.47 2.32
N LEU A 72 1.79 8.27 2.66
CA LEU A 72 2.86 8.66 1.74
C LEU A 72 3.59 7.42 1.19
N PHE A 73 4.02 6.51 2.05
CA PHE A 73 4.71 5.29 1.62
C PHE A 73 3.81 4.36 0.83
N ALA A 74 2.54 4.22 1.21
CA ALA A 74 1.58 3.42 0.46
C ALA A 74 1.37 3.96 -0.96
N ASN A 75 1.22 5.28 -1.10
CA ASN A 75 1.03 5.93 -2.39
C ASN A 75 2.31 5.83 -3.25
N ALA A 76 3.49 6.05 -2.66
CA ALA A 76 4.76 5.85 -3.35
C ALA A 76 4.94 4.40 -3.83
N ALA A 77 4.62 3.42 -2.98
CA ALA A 77 4.70 2.00 -3.34
C ALA A 77 3.73 1.63 -4.48
N ARG A 78 2.50 2.17 -4.46
CA ARG A 78 1.53 1.99 -5.55
C ARG A 78 2.00 2.61 -6.86
N ALA A 79 2.59 3.80 -6.82
CA ALA A 79 3.16 4.46 -7.98
C ALA A 79 4.33 3.64 -8.58
N ILE A 80 5.25 3.15 -7.73
CA ILE A 80 6.39 2.31 -8.16
C ILE A 80 5.92 1.05 -8.87
N TRP A 81 4.92 0.36 -8.32
CA TRP A 81 4.36 -0.86 -8.92
C TRP A 81 3.37 -0.59 -10.07
N ARG A 82 3.08 0.67 -10.37
CA ARG A 82 2.07 1.11 -11.36
C ARG A 82 0.72 0.43 -11.12
N ILE A 83 0.33 0.30 -9.85
CA ILE A 83 -0.89 -0.40 -9.43
C ILE A 83 -2.14 0.35 -9.90
N GLU A 84 -2.16 1.68 -9.82
CA GLU A 84 -3.34 2.48 -10.24
C GLU A 84 -3.65 2.35 -11.74
N ASN A 85 -2.65 2.35 -12.62
CA ASN A 85 -2.89 2.20 -14.06
C ASN A 85 -3.46 0.82 -14.43
N ALA A 86 -3.22 -0.21 -13.63
CA ALA A 86 -3.67 -1.57 -13.91
C ALA A 86 -5.17 -1.78 -13.59
N ARG A 87 -5.71 -1.02 -12.61
CA ARG A 87 -7.11 -1.13 -12.21
C ARG A 87 -8.05 -0.33 -13.13
N SER A 88 -7.53 0.69 -13.81
CA SER A 88 -8.30 1.53 -14.75
C SER A 88 -8.54 0.89 -16.12
N GLU A 89 -7.89 -0.24 -16.42
CA GLU A 89 -8.00 -0.96 -17.69
C GLU A 89 -8.82 -2.27 -17.57
N SER A 90 -9.55 -2.46 -16.47
CA SER A 90 -10.52 -3.58 -16.27
C SER A 90 -11.96 -3.13 -16.45
#